data_AF-A0A8J8D4B2-F1
#
_entry.id   AF-A0A8J8D4B2-F1
#
_cell.length_a   1.000
_cell.length_b   1.000
_cell.length_c   1.000
_cell.angle_alpha   90.00
_cell.angle_beta   90.00
_cell.angle_gamma   90.00
#
_symmetry.space_group_name_H-M   'P 1'
#
loop_
_entity.id
_entity.type
_entity.pdbx_description
1 polymer ?
#
loop_
_entity_poly.entity_id
_entity_poly.type
_entity_poly.pdbx_seq_one_letter_code
_entity_poly.pdbx_strand_id
1 'polypeptide(L)'
;MKSIGAGIAAVLIVSLLTFGYFSIREQGVRDTFHGVLVEGRPLNSTNAVVLTDTNCIPDQTNTKLTCIAIIDANGEVLKVKYTHPIEVPCLARGDKVNISMNSHSSVEIVRLGAPSMEH
;
A
#
# COMPACT_ATOMS: atom_id res chain seq x y z
N MET A 1 22.97 -31.75 36.70
CA MET A 1 22.92 -30.59 35.78
C MET A 1 22.26 -31.02 34.46
N LYS A 2 20.93 -31.18 34.46
CA LYS A 2 20.13 -31.63 33.29
C LYS A 2 18.76 -30.92 33.36
N SER A 3 18.73 -29.59 33.40
CA SER A 3 17.45 -28.86 33.30
C SER A 3 17.58 -27.45 32.73
N ILE A 4 18.77 -26.85 32.75
CA ILE A 4 18.99 -25.49 32.25
C ILE A 4 18.87 -25.42 30.71
N GLY A 5 19.41 -26.41 29.98
CA GLY A 5 19.38 -26.43 28.51
C GLY A 5 17.96 -26.58 27.92
N ALA A 6 17.07 -27.29 28.61
CA ALA A 6 15.69 -27.48 28.15
C ALA A 6 14.85 -26.20 28.31
N GLY A 7 15.07 -25.43 29.38
CA GLY A 7 14.39 -24.16 29.60
C GLY A 7 14.79 -23.10 28.57
N ILE A 8 16.09 -23.01 28.25
CA ILE A 8 16.58 -22.06 27.24
C ILE A 8 16.03 -22.39 25.84
N ALA A 9 16.01 -23.69 25.47
CA ALA A 9 15.45 -24.12 24.20
C ALA A 9 13.94 -23.79 24.08
N ALA A 10 13.17 -23.97 25.16
CA ALA A 10 11.75 -23.65 25.18
C ALA A 10 11.50 -22.13 24.99
N VAL A 11 12.29 -21.27 25.65
CA VAL A 11 12.17 -19.81 25.52
C VAL A 11 12.53 -19.34 24.10
N LEU A 12 13.56 -19.95 23.49
CA LEU A 12 13.98 -19.67 22.12
C LEU A 12 12.91 -20.05 21.10
N ILE A 13 12.27 -21.21 21.28
CA ILE A 13 11.17 -21.69 20.43
C ILE A 13 9.95 -20.77 20.54
N VAL A 14 9.56 -20.38 21.76
CA VAL A 14 8.43 -19.46 21.97
C VAL A 14 8.74 -18.07 21.39
N SER A 15 9.99 -17.59 21.51
CA SER A 15 10.43 -16.34 20.88
C SER A 15 10.37 -16.42 19.35
N LEU A 16 10.85 -17.50 18.75
CA LEU A 16 10.80 -17.69 17.29
C LEU A 16 9.35 -17.78 16.77
N LEU A 17 8.47 -18.48 17.50
CA LEU A 17 7.06 -18.59 17.14
C LEU A 17 6.34 -17.24 17.24
N THR A 18 6.64 -16.44 18.26
CA THR A 18 6.05 -15.10 18.41
C THR A 18 6.53 -14.15 17.32
N PHE A 19 7.85 -14.09 17.04
CA PHE A 19 8.39 -13.29 15.92
C PHE A 19 7.80 -13.71 14.56
N GLY A 20 7.64 -15.02 14.31
CA GLY A 20 6.99 -15.52 13.09
C GLY A 20 5.52 -15.11 12.99
N TYR A 21 4.77 -15.18 14.10
CA TYR A 21 3.36 -14.80 14.12
C TYR A 21 3.13 -13.31 13.88
N PHE A 22 3.97 -12.44 14.44
CA PHE A 22 3.91 -11.00 14.17
C PHE A 22 4.26 -10.65 12.71
N SER A 23 5.23 -11.35 12.12
CA SER A 23 5.63 -11.11 10.72
C SER A 23 4.53 -11.48 9.71
N ILE A 24 3.71 -12.50 10.01
CA ILE A 24 2.60 -12.92 9.13
C ILE A 24 1.43 -11.95 9.22
N ARG A 25 1.19 -11.37 10.39
CA ARG A 25 0.04 -10.47 10.63
C ARG A 25 0.18 -9.10 9.96
N GLU A 26 1.40 -8.68 9.61
CA GLU A 26 1.64 -7.45 8.83
C GLU A 26 1.33 -7.58 7.33
N GLN A 27 0.99 -8.77 6.83
CA GLN A 27 0.31 -8.89 5.53
C GLN A 27 -1.17 -8.50 5.68
N GLY A 28 -1.40 -7.25 6.11
CA GLY A 28 -2.68 -6.58 6.00
C GLY A 28 -3.14 -6.58 4.54
N VAL A 29 -4.46 -6.51 4.36
CA VAL A 29 -5.13 -6.39 3.06
C VAL A 29 -4.37 -5.37 2.21
N ARG A 30 -3.79 -5.83 1.10
CA ARG A 30 -3.09 -4.97 0.14
C ARG A 30 -4.10 -4.47 -0.85
N ASP A 31 -4.47 -3.21 -0.73
CA ASP A 31 -5.29 -2.55 -1.74
C ASP A 31 -4.45 -2.33 -3.00
N THR A 32 -4.92 -2.86 -4.11
CA THR A 32 -4.32 -2.65 -5.44
C THR A 32 -5.22 -1.72 -6.23
N PHE A 33 -4.65 -0.62 -6.70
CA PHE A 33 -5.31 0.38 -7.52
C PHE A 33 -4.72 0.35 -8.93
N HIS A 34 -5.58 0.43 -9.94
CA HIS A 34 -5.17 0.53 -11.33
C HIS A 34 -5.60 1.89 -11.90
N GLY A 35 -4.70 2.52 -12.65
CA GLY A 35 -4.90 3.84 -13.17
C GLY A 35 -3.98 4.17 -14.34
N VAL A 36 -3.89 5.46 -14.64
CA VAL A 36 -3.08 6.02 -15.72
C VAL A 36 -2.25 7.19 -15.21
N LEU A 37 -1.01 7.28 -15.67
CA LEU A 37 -0.15 8.43 -15.41
C LEU A 37 -0.66 9.62 -16.22
N VAL A 38 -0.93 10.72 -15.53
CA VAL A 38 -1.41 11.98 -16.11
C VAL A 38 -0.27 13.00 -16.22
N GLU A 39 0.64 13.00 -15.25
CA GLU A 39 1.76 13.94 -15.16
C GLU A 39 2.94 13.30 -14.41
N GLY A 40 4.16 13.71 -14.75
CA GLY A 40 5.41 13.16 -14.21
C GLY A 40 6.10 12.18 -15.15
N ARG A 41 7.33 11.79 -14.82
CA ARG A 41 8.11 10.82 -15.61
C ARG A 41 7.70 9.38 -15.28
N PRO A 42 7.46 8.52 -16.29
CA PRO A 42 7.16 7.13 -16.03
C PRO A 42 8.31 6.42 -15.32
N LEU A 43 8.06 5.88 -14.12
CA LEU A 43 9.04 5.12 -13.35
C LEU A 43 8.37 4.14 -12.39
N ASN A 44 9.09 3.08 -12.05
CA ASN A 44 8.73 2.17 -10.98
C ASN A 44 9.35 2.67 -9.68
N SER A 45 8.62 2.57 -8.57
CA SER A 45 9.12 3.00 -7.26
C SER A 45 8.57 2.13 -6.14
N THR A 46 9.39 1.92 -5.11
CA THR A 46 8.99 1.21 -3.89
C THR A 46 8.96 2.18 -2.73
N ASN A 47 8.02 2.01 -1.80
CA ASN A 47 7.84 2.89 -0.64
C ASN A 47 7.62 4.38 -1.01
N ALA A 48 7.03 4.63 -2.18
CA ALA A 48 6.58 5.95 -2.59
C ALA A 48 5.51 6.47 -1.62
N VAL A 49 5.36 7.79 -1.53
CA VAL A 49 4.50 8.44 -0.53
C VAL A 49 3.39 9.21 -1.20
N VAL A 50 2.14 8.87 -0.88
CA VAL A 50 1.00 9.66 -1.33
C VAL A 50 1.06 11.02 -0.63
N LEU A 51 1.19 12.09 -1.41
CA LEU A 51 1.21 13.46 -0.90
C LEU A 51 -0.20 13.99 -0.67
N THR A 52 -1.12 13.64 -1.57
CA THR A 52 -2.54 13.94 -1.47
C THR A 52 -3.32 13.08 -2.47
N ASP A 53 -4.60 12.90 -2.21
CA ASP A 53 -5.56 12.41 -3.18
C ASP A 53 -6.69 13.43 -3.31
N THR A 54 -7.16 13.63 -4.54
CA THR A 54 -8.06 14.75 -4.89
C THR A 54 -9.04 14.34 -5.97
N ASN A 55 -10.10 15.14 -6.15
CA ASN A 55 -11.06 14.98 -7.24
C ASN A 55 -11.68 13.58 -7.33
N CYS A 56 -11.98 12.98 -6.18
CA CYS A 56 -12.71 11.72 -6.08
C CYS A 56 -14.17 11.93 -6.46
N ILE A 57 -14.55 11.47 -7.65
CA ILE A 57 -15.89 11.62 -8.21
C ILE A 57 -16.52 10.24 -8.34
N PRO A 58 -17.75 10.02 -7.82
CA PRO A 58 -18.45 8.76 -7.99
C PRO A 58 -18.90 8.55 -9.44
N ASP A 59 -18.94 7.28 -9.85
CA ASP A 59 -19.58 6.91 -11.11
C ASP A 59 -21.10 7.07 -11.05
N GLN A 60 -21.78 6.89 -12.19
CA GLN A 60 -23.24 7.07 -12.29
C GLN A 60 -24.03 6.11 -11.38
N THR A 61 -23.41 5.01 -10.96
CA THR A 61 -24.03 3.98 -10.11
C THR A 61 -23.66 4.12 -8.64
N ASN A 62 -22.80 5.08 -8.29
CA ASN A 62 -22.19 5.24 -6.96
C ASN A 62 -21.50 3.97 -6.44
N THR A 63 -20.98 3.12 -7.34
CA THR A 63 -20.27 1.88 -6.94
C THR A 63 -18.76 2.05 -6.98
N LYS A 64 -18.26 3.07 -7.69
CA LYS A 64 -16.84 3.34 -7.86
C LYS A 64 -16.54 4.82 -7.71
N LEU A 65 -15.32 5.11 -7.26
CA LEU A 65 -14.75 6.45 -7.23
C LEU A 65 -13.59 6.54 -8.23
N THR A 66 -13.56 7.61 -9.01
CA THR A 66 -12.40 8.00 -9.82
C THR A 66 -11.70 9.16 -9.14
N CYS A 67 -10.44 8.97 -8.76
CA CYS A 67 -9.64 9.93 -8.00
C CYS A 67 -8.34 10.30 -8.74
N ILE A 68 -7.65 11.34 -8.25
CA ILE A 68 -6.34 11.79 -8.72
C ILE A 68 -5.37 11.86 -7.54
N ALA A 69 -4.48 10.86 -7.48
CA ALA A 69 -3.41 10.80 -6.50
C ALA A 69 -2.19 11.60 -6.98
N ILE A 70 -1.59 12.35 -6.06
CA ILE A 70 -0.26 12.94 -6.23
C ILE A 70 0.70 12.18 -5.33
N ILE A 71 1.74 11.61 -5.91
CA ILE A 71 2.64 10.66 -5.23
C ILE A 71 4.08 11.10 -5.43
N ASP A 72 4.83 11.20 -4.34
CA ASP A 72 6.29 11.36 -4.36
C ASP A 72 6.94 9.99 -4.50
N ALA A 73 7.60 9.79 -5.63
CA ALA A 73 8.31 8.58 -5.98
C ALA A 73 9.82 8.88 -6.10
N ASN A 74 10.50 8.90 -4.95
CA ASN A 74 11.93 9.18 -4.84
C ASN A 74 12.35 10.55 -5.38
N GLY A 75 11.56 11.59 -5.10
CA GLY A 75 11.82 12.97 -5.53
C GLY A 75 11.17 13.33 -6.88
N GLU A 76 10.61 12.36 -7.59
CA GLU A 76 9.75 12.62 -8.75
C GLU A 76 8.29 12.66 -8.31
N VAL A 77 7.56 13.71 -8.70
CA VAL A 77 6.14 13.84 -8.40
C VAL A 77 5.31 13.26 -9.55
N LEU A 78 4.53 12.23 -9.23
CA LEU A 78 3.64 11.56 -10.16
C LEU A 78 2.20 11.96 -9.89
N LYS A 79 1.44 12.24 -10.95
CA LYS A 79 0.00 12.45 -10.90
C LYS A 79 -0.70 11.29 -11.58
N VAL A 80 -1.46 10.51 -10.81
CA VAL A 80 -2.09 9.28 -11.29
C VAL A 80 -3.60 9.40 -11.15
N LYS A 81 -4.31 9.21 -12.26
CA LYS A 81 -5.78 9.07 -12.24
C LYS A 81 -6.10 7.60 -12.12
N TYR A 82 -6.86 7.22 -11.09
CA TYR A 82 -7.18 5.83 -10.81
C TYR A 82 -8.66 5.68 -10.46
N THR A 83 -9.17 4.45 -10.50
CA THR A 83 -10.58 4.15 -10.16
C THR A 83 -10.65 2.91 -9.30
N HIS A 84 -11.46 2.96 -8.24
CA HIS A 84 -11.62 1.85 -7.29
C HIS A 84 -13.09 1.71 -6.83
N PRO A 85 -13.49 0.53 -6.31
CA PRO A 85 -14.79 0.36 -5.66
C PRO A 85 -14.95 1.27 -4.44
N ILE A 86 -16.16 1.74 -4.18
CA ILE A 86 -16.46 2.68 -3.08
C ILE A 86 -16.25 2.06 -1.69
N GLU A 87 -16.17 0.73 -1.60
CA GLU A 87 -15.88 0.03 -0.35
C GLU A 87 -14.39 0.00 -0.01
N VAL A 88 -13.52 0.27 -1.00
CA VAL A 88 -12.07 0.32 -0.82
C VAL A 88 -11.66 1.74 -0.43
N PRO A 89 -10.93 1.94 0.68
CA PRO A 89 -10.52 3.27 1.10
C PRO A 89 -9.64 4.00 0.09
N CYS A 90 -10.00 5.24 -0.27
CA CYS A 90 -9.18 6.13 -1.12
C CYS A 90 -7.75 6.22 -0.61
N LEU A 91 -6.79 6.46 -1.50
CA LEU A 91 -5.43 6.80 -1.12
C LEU A 91 -5.43 8.06 -0.25
N ALA A 92 -4.65 8.05 0.82
CA ALA A 92 -4.61 9.14 1.77
C ALA A 92 -3.18 9.65 1.96
N ARG A 93 -3.05 10.92 2.37
CA ARG A 93 -1.74 11.54 2.60
C ARG A 93 -0.95 10.72 3.61
N GLY A 94 0.26 10.33 3.23
CA GLY A 94 1.17 9.53 4.06
C GLY A 94 1.10 8.03 3.79
N ASP A 95 0.11 7.55 3.03
CA ASP A 95 0.09 6.17 2.58
C ASP A 95 1.39 5.83 1.85
N LYS A 96 2.00 4.72 2.25
CA LYS A 96 3.15 4.13 1.58
C LYS A 96 2.65 3.23 0.47
N VAL A 97 3.21 3.35 -0.73
CA VAL A 97 2.78 2.58 -1.88
C VAL A 97 3.96 2.06 -2.70
N ASN A 98 3.78 0.92 -3.36
CA ASN A 98 4.61 0.51 -4.48
C ASN A 98 3.93 0.92 -5.78
N ILE A 99 4.72 1.42 -6.74
CA ILE A 99 4.27 1.83 -8.06
C ILE A 99 4.96 0.97 -9.10
N SER A 100 4.16 0.32 -9.93
CA SER A 100 4.58 -0.35 -11.17
C SER A 100 3.93 0.35 -12.36
N MET A 101 4.73 0.68 -13.36
CA MET A 101 4.27 1.23 -14.63
C MET A 101 4.54 0.27 -15.77
N ASN A 102 3.59 0.19 -16.69
CA ASN A 102 3.82 -0.47 -17.97
C ASN A 102 4.14 0.54 -19.08
N SER A 103 4.56 0.05 -20.25
CA SER A 103 4.98 0.86 -21.40
C SER A 103 3.89 1.77 -21.99
N HIS A 104 2.63 1.65 -21.56
CA HIS A 104 1.50 2.42 -22.07
C HIS A 104 0.96 3.43 -21.06
N SER A 105 1.78 3.86 -20.09
CA SER A 105 1.38 4.79 -19.02
C SER A 105 0.30 4.23 -18.09
N SER A 106 0.01 2.92 -18.12
CA SER A 106 -0.82 2.29 -17.09
C SER A 106 0.01 2.20 -15.82
N VAL A 107 -0.63 2.53 -14.70
CA VAL A 107 -0.04 2.51 -13.37
C VAL A 107 -0.80 1.51 -12.52
N GLU A 108 -0.05 0.68 -11.81
CA GLU A 108 -0.55 -0.12 -10.69
C GLU A 108 0.08 0.42 -9.41
N ILE A 109 -0.76 0.65 -8.40
CA ILE A 109 -0.38 1.19 -7.09
C ILE A 109 -0.79 0.15 -6.05
N VAL A 110 0.16 -0.32 -5.26
CA VAL A 110 -0.10 -1.27 -4.16
C VAL A 110 0.14 -0.58 -2.84
N ARG A 111 -0.90 -0.43 -2.01
CA ARG A 111 -0.79 0.14 -0.66
C ARG A 111 -0.02 -0.80 0.26
N LEU A 112 0.93 -0.23 1.00
CA LEU A 112 1.76 -0.91 1.98
C LEU A 112 1.25 -0.59 3.38
N GLY A 113 0.39 -1.47 3.90
CA GLY A 113 -0.18 -1.35 5.24
C GLY A 113 -1.64 -0.90 5.25
N ALA A 114 -2.14 -0.63 6.46
CA ALA A 114 -3.50 -0.16 6.64
C ALA A 114 -3.70 1.25 6.03
N PRO A 115 -4.91 1.59 5.56
CA PRO A 115 -5.25 2.94 5.14
C PRO A 115 -4.95 3.95 6.25
N SER A 116 -4.35 5.09 5.90
CA SER A 116 -4.09 6.15 6.90
C SER A 116 -5.35 6.92 7.32
N MET A 117 -6.48 6.72 6.65
CA MET A 117 -7.79 7.24 7.04
C MET A 117 -8.86 6.17 6.85
N GLU A 118 -9.85 6.15 7.75
CA GLU A 118 -11.10 5.40 7.56
C GLU A 118 -11.98 6.12 6.52
N HIS A 119 -12.84 5.34 5.86
CA HIS A 119 -13.75 5.83 4.83
C HIS A 119 -14.93 6.62 5.42
#